data_AF-A0A7C6R4M5-F1
#
_entry.id   AF-A0A7C6R4M5-F1
#
_cell.length_a   1.000
_cell.length_b   1.000
_cell.length_c   1.000
_cell.angle_alpha   90.00
_cell.angle_beta   90.00
_cell.angle_gamma   90.00
#
_symmetry.space_group_name_H-M   'P 1'
#
loop_
_entity.id
_entity.type
_entity.pdbx_description
1 polymer ?
#
loop_
_entity_poly.entity_id
_entity_poly.type
_entity_poly.pdbx_seq_one_letter_code
_entity_poly.pdbx_strand_id
1 'polypeptide(L)'
;MPEPVRGNGRYMAGLDGLRALAVLAVIAYHLNLRFAPGGFLGVSVFFVLSGYLITDLLAAEWQGSGQINLKNFWLRRARRLLPALMIMLVVLVSWITLFDPARLTAVRGDVLAAMLYVSNWWLIFHQVSYFDRFGPPSPLGHLWSLAVEEQFYLLWPLLLWCGLRHIPRRGPLVGLTLAGAAASALAMAVIYQPGSDPSRVYYGTDTRAFALLIGAALALVWPSRKLSGKVSPRVRLGIDLAGSIGLLTVLLMIWQTNQYDTFLYRGGLLLLSA
;
A
#
# COMPACT_ATOMS: atom_id res chain seq x y z
N MET A 1 -8.35 33.05 -1.17
CA MET A 1 -8.07 31.60 -1.15
C MET A 1 -9.22 30.92 -0.41
N PRO A 2 -9.89 29.91 -0.97
CA PRO A 2 -10.97 29.24 -0.26
C PRO A 2 -10.38 28.44 0.90
N GLU A 3 -10.85 28.68 2.12
CA GLU A 3 -10.48 27.87 3.27
C GLU A 3 -10.91 26.41 3.04
N PRO A 4 -10.05 25.42 3.31
CA PRO A 4 -10.46 24.03 3.26
C PRO A 4 -11.45 23.75 4.39
N VAL A 5 -12.54 23.05 4.04
CA VAL A 5 -13.59 22.60 4.95
C VAL A 5 -12.96 21.96 6.20
N ARG A 6 -13.26 22.54 7.37
CA ARG A 6 -12.74 22.11 8.68
C ARG A 6 -13.24 20.70 9.03
N GLY A 7 -12.58 19.69 8.48
CA GLY A 7 -12.49 18.38 9.12
C GLY A 7 -11.49 18.49 10.27
N ASN A 8 -11.82 17.93 11.44
CA ASN A 8 -10.98 17.91 12.64
C ASN A 8 -9.68 17.06 12.50
N GLY A 9 -9.13 16.95 11.29
CA GLY A 9 -7.89 16.25 10.95
C GLY A 9 -6.82 17.26 10.53
N ARG A 10 -5.62 17.12 11.09
CA ARG A 10 -4.46 17.92 10.68
C ARG A 10 -4.05 17.52 9.26
N TYR A 11 -4.14 18.43 8.30
CA TYR A 11 -3.62 18.20 6.94
C TYR A 11 -2.09 18.08 7.00
N MET A 12 -1.54 16.99 6.45
CA MET A 12 -0.11 16.67 6.49
C MET A 12 0.48 16.68 5.08
N ALA A 13 0.81 17.88 4.59
CA ALA A 13 1.35 18.09 3.24
C ALA A 13 2.57 17.20 2.90
N GLY A 14 3.39 16.84 3.90
CA GLY A 14 4.53 15.95 3.70
C GLY A 14 4.13 14.53 3.25
N LEU A 15 3.00 14.00 3.71
CA LEU A 15 2.50 12.69 3.27
C LEU A 15 2.05 12.73 1.81
N ASP A 16 1.45 13.84 1.39
CA ASP A 16 1.04 14.01 -0.02
C ASP A 16 2.25 14.23 -0.94
N GLY A 17 3.30 14.91 -0.48
CA GLY A 17 4.57 15.00 -1.18
C GLY A 17 5.23 13.63 -1.37
N LEU A 18 5.22 12.79 -0.32
CA LEU A 18 5.77 11.42 -0.41
C LEU A 18 4.94 10.54 -1.35
N ARG A 19 3.61 10.66 -1.36
CA ARG A 19 2.74 10.00 -2.35
C ARG A 19 3.05 10.45 -3.77
N ALA A 20 3.18 11.76 -3.99
CA ALA A 20 3.48 12.29 -5.31
C ALA A 20 4.81 11.72 -5.83
N LEU A 21 5.85 11.71 -4.99
CA LEU A 21 7.13 11.09 -5.32
C LEU A 21 6.98 9.60 -5.67
N ALA A 22 6.21 8.86 -4.87
CA ALA A 22 5.95 7.44 -5.10
C ALA A 22 5.21 7.18 -6.43
N VAL A 23 4.19 7.99 -6.79
CA VAL A 23 3.52 7.89 -8.10
C VAL A 23 4.52 8.15 -9.22
N LEU A 24 5.28 9.23 -9.12
CA LEU A 24 6.25 9.62 -10.14
C LEU A 24 7.31 8.53 -10.36
N ALA A 25 7.77 7.89 -9.29
CA ALA A 25 8.68 6.76 -9.37
C ALA A 25 8.05 5.57 -10.11
N VAL A 26 6.79 5.21 -9.81
CA VAL A 26 6.08 4.12 -10.49
C VAL A 26 5.84 4.44 -11.97
N ILE A 27 5.50 5.69 -12.31
CA ILE A 27 5.37 6.13 -13.70
C ILE A 27 6.73 6.03 -14.41
N ALA A 28 7.79 6.57 -13.81
CA ALA A 28 9.15 6.53 -14.35
C ALA A 28 9.63 5.10 -14.63
N TYR A 29 9.27 4.15 -13.75
CA TYR A 29 9.54 2.72 -13.93
C TYR A 29 8.88 2.17 -15.20
N HIS A 30 7.57 2.42 -15.38
CA HIS A 30 6.83 1.93 -16.54
C HIS A 30 7.22 2.64 -17.85
N LEU A 31 7.71 3.88 -17.76
CA LEU A 31 8.31 4.61 -18.87
C LEU A 31 9.75 4.19 -19.19
N ASN A 32 10.33 3.25 -18.44
CA ASN A 32 11.67 2.70 -18.66
C ASN A 32 12.79 3.75 -18.55
N LEU A 33 12.60 4.73 -17.66
CA LEU A 33 13.59 5.77 -17.44
C LEU A 33 14.80 5.21 -16.69
N ARG A 34 16.01 5.40 -17.25
CA ARG A 34 17.27 4.82 -16.74
C ARG A 34 17.63 5.21 -15.31
N PHE A 35 17.11 6.33 -14.80
CA PHE A 35 17.39 6.83 -13.46
C PHE A 35 16.45 6.27 -12.38
N ALA A 36 15.41 5.50 -12.75
CA ALA A 36 14.45 4.92 -11.81
C ALA A 36 14.16 3.42 -12.07
N PRO A 37 15.19 2.55 -12.18
CA PRO A 37 15.00 1.10 -12.35
C PRO A 37 14.24 0.46 -11.18
N GLY A 38 14.33 1.03 -9.98
CA GLY A 38 13.60 0.62 -8.78
C GLY A 38 12.30 1.39 -8.56
N GLY A 39 11.75 2.10 -9.57
CA GLY A 39 10.58 2.96 -9.35
C GLY A 39 9.31 2.23 -8.90
N PHE A 40 9.20 0.92 -9.16
CA PHE A 40 8.14 0.05 -8.63
C PHE A 40 8.12 -0.05 -7.09
N LEU A 41 9.22 0.34 -6.41
CA LEU A 41 9.29 0.42 -4.96
C LEU A 41 8.33 1.48 -4.38
N GLY A 42 7.89 2.45 -5.19
CA GLY A 42 6.90 3.45 -4.79
C GLY A 42 5.60 2.83 -4.26
N VAL A 43 5.23 1.63 -4.72
CA VAL A 43 4.05 0.90 -4.20
C VAL A 43 4.20 0.54 -2.72
N SER A 44 5.42 0.22 -2.25
CA SER A 44 5.67 -0.03 -0.82
C SER A 44 5.42 1.23 0.01
N VAL A 45 5.83 2.39 -0.50
CA VAL A 45 5.60 3.68 0.16
C VAL A 45 4.09 3.94 0.27
N PHE A 46 3.33 3.65 -0.79
CA PHE A 46 1.86 3.71 -0.75
C PHE A 46 1.28 2.81 0.34
N PHE A 47 1.71 1.55 0.41
CA PHE A 47 1.26 0.61 1.42
C PHE A 47 1.56 1.09 2.85
N VAL A 48 2.76 1.60 3.12
CA VAL A 48 3.10 2.17 4.44
C VAL A 48 2.18 3.34 4.78
N LEU A 49 1.99 4.28 3.85
CA LEU A 49 1.13 5.44 4.07
C LEU A 49 -0.34 5.07 4.26
N SER A 50 -0.83 4.10 3.49
CA SER A 50 -2.18 3.55 3.59
C SER A 50 -2.42 2.89 4.95
N GLY A 51 -1.46 2.08 5.41
CA GLY A 51 -1.46 1.47 6.74
C GLY A 51 -1.50 2.52 7.86
N TYR A 52 -0.65 3.54 7.76
CA TYR A 52 -0.59 4.64 8.72
C TYR A 52 -1.91 5.40 8.81
N LEU A 53 -2.42 5.90 7.68
CA LEU A 53 -3.57 6.79 7.66
C LEU A 53 -4.87 6.12 8.09
N ILE A 54 -5.09 4.88 7.67
CA ILE A 54 -6.30 4.15 8.09
C ILE A 54 -6.24 3.79 9.57
N THR A 55 -5.08 3.36 10.05
CA THR A 55 -4.92 3.05 11.47
C THR A 55 -5.05 4.29 12.34
N ASP A 56 -4.46 5.42 11.95
CA ASP A 56 -4.59 6.69 12.66
C ASP A 56 -6.05 7.17 12.72
N LEU A 57 -6.78 7.08 11.60
CA LEU A 57 -8.20 7.42 11.53
C LEU A 57 -9.03 6.57 12.50
N LEU A 58 -8.87 5.25 12.47
CA LEU A 58 -9.63 4.31 13.29
C LEU A 58 -9.27 4.42 14.77
N ALA A 59 -7.98 4.54 15.08
CA ALA A 59 -7.49 4.73 16.45
C ALA A 59 -7.95 6.08 17.03
N ALA A 60 -8.13 7.10 16.19
CA ALA A 60 -8.71 8.38 16.60
C ALA A 60 -10.22 8.28 16.86
N GLU A 61 -10.96 7.54 16.03
CA GLU A 61 -12.39 7.28 16.24
C GLU A 61 -12.61 6.56 17.58
N TRP A 62 -11.84 5.51 17.83
CA TRP A 62 -11.88 4.76 19.09
C TRP A 62 -11.55 5.63 20.32
N GLN A 63 -10.54 6.50 20.22
CA GLN A 63 -10.20 7.41 21.33
C GLN A 63 -11.31 8.41 21.66
N GLY A 64 -12.10 8.82 20.66
CA GLY A 64 -13.16 9.80 20.84
C GLY A 64 -14.46 9.21 21.36
N SER A 65 -14.84 8.01 20.92
CA SER A 65 -16.17 7.41 21.18
C SER A 65 -16.12 6.05 21.88
N GLY A 66 -14.95 5.44 22.04
CA GLY A 66 -14.80 4.06 22.50
C GLY A 66 -15.33 3.01 21.53
N GLN A 67 -15.66 3.40 20.29
CA GLN A 67 -16.22 2.52 19.27
C GLN A 67 -15.61 2.85 17.89
N ILE A 68 -15.59 1.87 17.00
CA ILE A 68 -15.27 2.07 15.58
C ILE A 68 -16.52 1.73 14.79
N ASN A 69 -17.04 2.69 14.02
CA ASN A 69 -18.20 2.45 13.16
C ASN A 69 -17.76 1.79 11.84
N LEU A 70 -17.55 0.46 11.89
CA LEU A 70 -17.10 -0.35 10.76
C LEU A 70 -18.02 -0.22 9.55
N LYS A 71 -19.34 -0.22 9.76
CA LYS A 71 -20.34 -0.06 8.70
C LYS A 71 -20.13 1.27 7.95
N ASN A 72 -20.02 2.38 8.68
CA ASN A 72 -19.82 3.68 8.06
C ASN A 72 -18.44 3.81 7.42
N PHE A 73 -17.41 3.20 8.01
CA PHE A 73 -16.07 3.14 7.42
C PHE A 73 -16.10 2.47 6.04
N TRP A 74 -16.65 1.26 5.93
CA TRP A 74 -16.73 0.54 4.66
C TRP A 74 -17.67 1.21 3.66
N LEU A 75 -18.82 1.74 4.10
CA LEU A 75 -19.74 2.46 3.21
C LEU A 75 -19.11 3.72 2.60
N ARG A 76 -18.36 4.52 3.37
CA ARG A 76 -17.65 5.69 2.84
C ARG A 76 -16.62 5.27 1.79
N ARG A 77 -15.93 4.16 2.04
CA ARG A 77 -14.91 3.65 1.13
C ARG A 77 -15.51 3.09 -0.16
N ALA A 78 -16.56 2.28 -0.06
CA ALA A 78 -17.30 1.77 -1.18
C ALA A 78 -17.83 2.90 -2.07
N ARG A 79 -18.44 3.94 -1.50
CA ARG A 79 -18.92 5.12 -2.25
C ARG A 79 -17.79 5.91 -2.94
N ARG A 80 -16.57 5.86 -2.40
CA ARG A 80 -15.42 6.56 -2.99
C ARG A 80 -14.79 5.78 -4.14
N LEU A 81 -14.72 4.46 -4.05
CA LEU A 81 -13.91 3.64 -4.97
C LEU A 81 -14.74 2.81 -5.95
N LEU A 82 -15.85 2.23 -5.50
CA LEU A 82 -16.64 1.31 -6.31
C LEU A 82 -17.23 1.97 -7.57
N PRO A 83 -17.78 3.20 -7.53
CA PRO A 83 -18.29 3.85 -8.74
C PRO A 83 -17.21 4.06 -9.80
N ALA A 84 -16.04 4.53 -9.41
CA ALA A 84 -14.93 4.76 -10.34
C ALA A 84 -14.42 3.44 -10.94
N LEU A 85 -14.28 2.39 -10.13
CA LEU A 85 -13.92 1.06 -10.60
C LEU A 85 -14.94 0.51 -11.59
N MET A 86 -16.24 0.58 -11.28
CA MET A 86 -17.30 0.09 -12.16
C MET A 86 -17.33 0.84 -13.49
N ILE A 87 -17.23 2.17 -13.48
CA ILE A 87 -17.17 2.97 -14.71
C ILE A 87 -15.97 2.58 -15.55
N MET A 88 -14.79 2.47 -14.95
CA MET A 88 -13.57 2.06 -15.64
C MET A 88 -13.73 0.66 -16.27
N LEU A 89 -14.29 -0.30 -15.54
CA LEU A 89 -14.54 -1.66 -16.06
C LEU A 89 -15.56 -1.65 -17.21
N VAL A 90 -16.65 -0.88 -17.11
CA VAL A 90 -17.65 -0.75 -18.18
C VAL A 90 -17.03 -0.15 -19.43
N VAL A 91 -16.25 0.91 -19.29
CA VAL A 91 -15.54 1.56 -20.41
C VAL A 91 -14.55 0.59 -21.05
N LEU A 92 -13.76 -0.11 -20.24
CA LEU A 92 -12.79 -1.09 -20.73
C LEU A 92 -13.47 -2.24 -21.49
N VAL A 93 -14.50 -2.85 -20.90
CA VAL A 93 -15.22 -3.97 -21.52
C VAL A 93 -15.88 -3.51 -22.81
N SER A 94 -16.54 -2.34 -22.81
CA SER A 94 -17.15 -1.77 -24.02
C SER A 94 -16.11 -1.53 -25.12
N TRP A 95 -14.96 -0.95 -24.77
CA TRP A 95 -13.86 -0.73 -25.71
C TRP A 95 -13.36 -2.05 -26.32
N ILE A 96 -13.08 -3.05 -25.48
CA ILE A 96 -12.62 -4.36 -25.96
C ILE A 96 -13.69 -5.02 -26.82
N THR A 97 -14.97 -4.95 -26.45
CA THR A 97 -16.07 -5.51 -27.26
C THR A 97 -16.19 -4.84 -28.63
N LEU A 98 -15.91 -3.55 -28.75
CA LEU A 98 -16.04 -2.81 -30.01
C LEU A 98 -14.79 -2.93 -30.90
N PHE A 99 -13.59 -2.97 -30.31
CA PHE A 99 -12.33 -2.79 -31.03
C PHE A 99 -11.38 -3.99 -30.96
N ASP A 100 -11.53 -4.89 -29.98
CA ASP A 100 -10.68 -6.09 -29.83
C ASP A 100 -11.46 -7.30 -29.25
N PRO A 101 -12.50 -7.81 -29.95
CA PRO A 101 -13.39 -8.81 -29.38
C PRO A 101 -12.70 -10.13 -29.04
N ALA A 102 -11.62 -10.47 -29.75
CA ALA A 102 -10.84 -11.69 -29.52
C ALA A 102 -10.22 -11.74 -28.12
N ARG A 103 -10.02 -10.58 -27.48
CA ARG A 103 -9.43 -10.46 -26.15
C ARG A 103 -10.42 -10.62 -24.99
N LEU A 104 -11.74 -10.63 -25.27
CA LEU A 104 -12.80 -10.71 -24.25
C LEU A 104 -12.68 -11.95 -23.35
N THR A 105 -12.35 -13.10 -23.93
CA THR A 105 -12.20 -14.35 -23.18
C THR A 105 -11.03 -14.28 -22.21
N ALA A 106 -9.92 -13.64 -22.60
CA ALA A 106 -8.74 -13.45 -21.77
C ALA A 106 -9.00 -12.47 -20.61
N VAL A 107 -9.72 -11.37 -20.84
CA VAL A 107 -9.95 -10.35 -19.79
C VAL A 107 -11.12 -10.66 -18.86
N ARG A 108 -11.98 -11.64 -19.18
CA ARG A 108 -13.15 -11.98 -18.36
C ARG A 108 -12.77 -12.27 -16.90
N GLY A 109 -11.71 -13.06 -16.71
CA GLY A 109 -11.20 -13.39 -15.38
C GLY A 109 -10.59 -12.18 -14.65
N ASP A 110 -9.83 -11.36 -15.38
CA ASP A 110 -9.25 -10.13 -14.83
C ASP A 110 -10.33 -9.16 -14.33
N VAL A 111 -11.41 -8.99 -15.08
CA VAL A 111 -12.56 -8.15 -14.71
C VAL A 111 -13.23 -8.67 -13.45
N LEU A 112 -13.53 -9.97 -13.37
CA LEU A 112 -14.15 -10.57 -12.18
C LEU A 112 -13.24 -10.44 -10.96
N ALA A 113 -11.94 -10.69 -11.12
CA ALA A 113 -10.97 -10.54 -10.06
C ALA A 113 -10.84 -9.07 -9.59
N ALA A 114 -10.91 -8.11 -10.51
CA ALA A 114 -10.93 -6.68 -10.20
C ALA A 114 -12.17 -6.27 -9.41
N MET A 115 -13.36 -6.72 -9.83
CA MET A 115 -14.63 -6.43 -9.14
C MET A 115 -14.63 -6.94 -7.70
N LEU A 116 -14.00 -8.09 -7.47
CA LEU A 116 -13.94 -8.75 -6.17
C LEU A 116 -12.72 -8.33 -5.33
N TYR A 117 -11.87 -7.42 -5.82
CA TYR A 117 -10.62 -7.02 -5.18
C TYR A 117 -9.69 -8.21 -4.86
N VAL A 118 -9.57 -9.14 -5.80
CA VAL A 118 -8.68 -10.32 -5.73
C VAL A 118 -7.75 -10.42 -6.95
N SER A 119 -7.57 -9.33 -7.71
CA SER A 119 -6.68 -9.29 -8.88
C SER A 119 -5.26 -9.78 -8.59
N ASN A 120 -4.71 -9.48 -7.42
CA ASN A 120 -3.38 -9.93 -7.05
C ASN A 120 -3.28 -11.47 -6.98
N TRP A 121 -4.27 -12.15 -6.37
CA TRP A 121 -4.32 -13.61 -6.31
C TRP A 121 -4.62 -14.23 -7.67
N TRP A 122 -5.50 -13.60 -8.45
CA TRP A 122 -5.78 -14.01 -9.82
C TRP A 122 -4.50 -14.03 -10.66
N LEU A 123 -3.71 -12.95 -10.63
CA LEU A 123 -2.44 -12.86 -11.36
C LEU A 123 -1.42 -13.88 -10.85
N ILE A 124 -1.35 -14.12 -9.54
CA ILE A 124 -0.49 -15.14 -8.93
C ILE A 124 -0.83 -16.54 -9.46
N PHE A 125 -2.11 -16.94 -9.43
CA PHE A 125 -2.51 -18.29 -9.82
C PHE A 125 -2.38 -18.53 -11.33
N HIS A 126 -2.50 -17.47 -12.13
CA HIS A 126 -2.30 -17.52 -13.58
C HIS A 126 -0.84 -17.29 -14.00
N GLN A 127 0.09 -17.15 -13.06
CA GLN A 127 1.52 -16.94 -13.31
C GLN A 127 1.79 -15.75 -14.24
N VAL A 128 0.99 -14.68 -14.10
CA VAL A 128 1.16 -13.48 -14.90
C VAL A 128 2.28 -12.66 -14.31
N SER A 129 3.33 -12.39 -15.08
CA SER A 129 4.42 -11.54 -14.63
C SER A 129 3.99 -10.08 -14.50
N TYR A 130 4.40 -9.42 -13.42
CA TYR A 130 4.34 -7.96 -13.27
C TYR A 130 5.46 -7.27 -14.06
N PHE A 131 6.61 -7.92 -14.15
CA PHE A 131 7.86 -7.31 -14.59
C PHE A 131 8.18 -7.61 -16.05
N ASP A 132 7.60 -8.66 -16.62
CA ASP A 132 7.78 -8.98 -18.03
C ASP A 132 7.07 -7.99 -18.95
N ARG A 133 7.69 -7.77 -20.11
CA ARG A 133 7.20 -6.87 -21.16
C ARG A 133 6.83 -7.63 -22.44
N PHE A 134 6.85 -8.95 -22.39
CA PHE A 134 6.54 -9.81 -23.52
C PHE A 134 5.03 -10.04 -23.60
N GLY A 135 4.42 -9.60 -24.70
CA GLY A 135 2.98 -9.73 -24.94
C GLY A 135 2.18 -8.48 -24.51
N PRO A 136 0.91 -8.40 -24.94
CA PRO A 136 0.05 -7.26 -24.59
C PRO A 136 -0.28 -7.29 -23.10
N PRO A 137 0.15 -6.29 -22.30
CA PRO A 137 -0.06 -6.29 -20.85
C PRO A 137 -1.55 -6.31 -20.53
N SER A 138 -1.94 -7.04 -19.47
CA SER A 138 -3.31 -6.99 -18.99
C SER A 138 -3.67 -5.53 -18.67
N PRO A 139 -4.75 -4.97 -19.24
CA PRO A 139 -5.14 -3.59 -18.98
C PRO A 139 -5.50 -3.34 -17.51
N LEU A 140 -5.76 -4.42 -16.75
CA LEU A 140 -6.15 -4.39 -15.35
C LEU A 140 -5.01 -4.79 -14.40
N GLY A 141 -3.80 -5.05 -14.93
CA GLY A 141 -2.67 -5.54 -14.15
C GLY A 141 -2.37 -4.67 -12.93
N HIS A 142 -2.43 -3.34 -13.08
CA HIS A 142 -2.16 -2.37 -12.02
C HIS A 142 -3.14 -2.43 -10.82
N LEU A 143 -4.31 -3.08 -10.96
CA LEU A 143 -5.31 -3.19 -9.88
C LEU A 143 -4.91 -4.17 -8.77
N TRP A 144 -3.85 -4.94 -8.95
CA TRP A 144 -3.33 -5.84 -7.92
C TRP A 144 -3.04 -5.09 -6.61
N SER A 145 -2.45 -3.88 -6.69
CA SER A 145 -2.06 -3.12 -5.50
C SER A 145 -3.28 -2.57 -4.78
N LEU A 146 -4.27 -2.09 -5.53
CA LEU A 146 -5.58 -1.69 -5.01
C LEU A 146 -6.29 -2.85 -4.33
N ALA A 147 -6.25 -4.06 -4.90
CA ALA A 147 -6.81 -5.26 -4.30
C ALA A 147 -6.17 -5.59 -2.94
N VAL A 148 -4.83 -5.54 -2.85
CA VAL A 148 -4.09 -5.75 -1.58
C VAL A 148 -4.52 -4.70 -0.54
N GLU A 149 -4.63 -3.43 -0.93
CA GLU A 149 -5.07 -2.40 -0.02
C GLU A 149 -6.51 -2.62 0.47
N GLU A 150 -7.47 -2.93 -0.42
CA GLU A 150 -8.86 -3.20 -0.03
C GLU A 150 -9.01 -4.43 0.86
N GLN A 151 -8.20 -5.47 0.66
CA GLN A 151 -8.13 -6.61 1.57
C GLN A 151 -7.69 -6.17 2.98
N PHE A 152 -6.68 -5.29 3.06
CA PHE A 152 -6.27 -4.70 4.33
C PHE A 152 -7.37 -3.82 4.93
N TYR A 153 -8.07 -3.00 4.16
CA TYR A 153 -9.16 -2.16 4.68
C TYR A 153 -10.41 -2.94 5.06
N LEU A 154 -10.58 -4.15 4.56
CA LEU A 154 -11.62 -5.05 5.03
C LEU A 154 -11.24 -5.68 6.37
N LEU A 155 -10.02 -6.24 6.46
CA LEU A 155 -9.58 -7.06 7.58
C LEU A 155 -9.05 -6.23 8.77
N TRP A 156 -8.21 -5.23 8.51
CA TRP A 156 -7.52 -4.47 9.55
C TRP A 156 -8.46 -3.74 10.52
N PRO A 157 -9.55 -3.09 10.10
CA PRO A 157 -10.46 -2.44 11.05
C PRO A 157 -11.08 -3.42 12.05
N LEU A 158 -11.34 -4.67 11.64
CA LEU A 158 -11.84 -5.73 12.51
C LEU A 158 -10.77 -6.16 13.51
N LEU A 159 -9.55 -6.40 13.04
CA LEU A 159 -8.41 -6.77 13.88
C LEU A 159 -8.08 -5.68 14.90
N LEU A 160 -8.06 -4.43 14.44
CA LEU A 160 -7.79 -3.27 15.29
C LEU A 160 -8.90 -3.06 16.31
N TRP A 161 -10.17 -3.19 15.93
CA TRP A 161 -11.30 -3.12 16.86
C TRP A 161 -11.21 -4.19 17.94
N CYS A 162 -10.92 -5.44 17.55
CA CYS A 162 -10.73 -6.55 18.47
C CYS A 162 -9.54 -6.27 19.41
N GLY A 163 -8.40 -5.87 18.85
CA GLY A 163 -7.20 -5.52 19.61
C GLY A 163 -7.44 -4.39 20.61
N LEU A 164 -8.08 -3.30 20.21
CA LEU A 164 -8.37 -2.18 21.10
C LEU A 164 -9.39 -2.51 22.20
N ARG A 165 -10.32 -3.45 21.93
CA ARG A 165 -11.31 -3.91 22.90
C ARG A 165 -10.70 -4.86 23.94
N HIS A 166 -9.81 -5.75 23.53
CA HIS A 166 -9.30 -6.82 24.39
C HIS A 166 -7.88 -6.56 24.94
N ILE A 167 -7.12 -5.66 24.32
CA ILE A 167 -5.75 -5.30 24.72
C ILE A 167 -5.77 -3.84 25.20
N PRO A 168 -5.89 -3.59 26.51
CA PRO A 168 -6.05 -2.24 27.04
C PRO A 168 -4.78 -1.37 26.89
N ARG A 169 -3.62 -2.00 26.69
CA ARG A 169 -2.33 -1.31 26.50
C ARG A 169 -1.94 -1.31 25.02
N ARG A 170 -1.43 -0.18 24.53
CA ARG A 170 -0.97 -0.06 23.15
C ARG A 170 0.29 -0.85 22.83
N GLY A 171 1.18 -1.04 23.81
CA GLY A 171 2.46 -1.74 23.61
C GLY A 171 2.31 -3.15 23.02
N PRO A 172 1.52 -4.05 23.64
CA PRO A 172 1.28 -5.39 23.08
C PRO A 172 0.61 -5.37 21.71
N LEU A 173 -0.29 -4.41 21.44
CA LEU A 173 -0.93 -4.27 20.13
C LEU A 173 0.09 -3.88 19.04
N VAL A 174 1.02 -2.96 19.35
CA VAL A 174 2.15 -2.62 18.49
C VAL A 174 3.04 -3.84 18.28
N GLY A 175 3.39 -4.55 19.34
CA GLY A 175 4.19 -5.78 19.26
C GLY A 175 3.57 -6.85 18.37
N LEU A 176 2.26 -7.10 18.49
CA LEU A 176 1.53 -8.03 17.64
C LEU A 176 1.50 -7.58 16.17
N THR A 177 1.32 -6.26 15.94
CA THR A 177 1.33 -5.69 14.60
C THR A 177 2.70 -5.85 13.93
N LEU A 178 3.78 -5.56 14.68
CA LEU A 178 5.16 -5.74 14.21
C LEU A 178 5.53 -7.22 14.04
N ALA A 179 5.01 -8.12 14.89
CA ALA A 179 5.17 -9.56 14.71
C ALA A 179 4.51 -10.04 13.42
N GLY A 180 3.31 -9.54 13.09
CA GLY A 180 2.66 -9.78 11.81
C GLY A 180 3.47 -9.24 10.63
N ALA A 181 4.06 -8.05 10.76
CA ALA A 181 4.95 -7.48 9.74
C ALA A 181 6.21 -8.35 9.54
N ALA A 182 6.85 -8.79 10.62
CA ALA A 182 7.99 -9.68 10.57
C ALA A 182 7.64 -11.03 9.94
N ALA A 183 6.48 -11.61 10.28
CA ALA A 183 5.99 -12.85 9.67
C ALA A 183 5.74 -12.70 8.16
N SER A 184 5.15 -11.60 7.72
CA SER A 184 4.94 -11.29 6.30
C SER A 184 6.25 -11.11 5.54
N ALA A 185 7.22 -10.40 6.12
CA ALA A 185 8.55 -10.24 5.52
C ALA A 185 9.35 -11.54 5.49
N LEU A 186 9.23 -12.37 6.53
CA LEU A 186 9.84 -13.71 6.55
C LEU A 186 9.20 -14.61 5.48
N ALA A 187 7.87 -14.57 5.34
CA ALA A 187 7.18 -15.30 4.27
C ALA A 187 7.70 -14.87 2.89
N MET A 188 7.92 -13.57 2.66
CA MET A 188 8.55 -13.08 1.44
C MET A 188 9.93 -13.70 1.22
N ALA A 189 10.80 -13.63 2.24
CA ALA A 189 12.17 -14.12 2.14
C ALA A 189 12.26 -15.64 1.90
N VAL A 190 11.32 -16.41 2.45
CA VAL A 190 11.25 -17.88 2.32
C VAL A 190 10.64 -18.30 0.98
N ILE A 191 9.58 -17.63 0.53
CA ILE A 191 8.86 -17.99 -0.71
C ILE A 191 9.64 -17.51 -1.95
N TYR A 192 10.40 -16.42 -1.83
CA TYR A 192 11.18 -15.88 -2.94
C TYR A 192 12.23 -16.87 -3.45
N GLN A 193 12.23 -17.09 -4.77
CA GLN A 193 13.17 -17.96 -5.45
C GLN A 193 14.15 -17.10 -6.27
N PRO A 194 15.44 -17.01 -5.86
CA PRO A 194 16.43 -16.23 -6.59
C PRO A 194 16.59 -16.68 -8.04
N GLY A 195 16.70 -15.73 -8.96
CA GLY A 195 16.86 -16.00 -10.39
C GLY A 195 15.57 -16.35 -11.14
N SER A 196 14.42 -16.33 -10.45
CA SER A 196 13.09 -16.48 -11.06
C SER A 196 12.31 -15.15 -11.06
N ASP A 197 11.16 -15.11 -11.73
CA ASP A 197 10.25 -13.96 -11.70
C ASP A 197 9.72 -13.72 -10.26
N PRO A 198 9.98 -12.54 -9.66
CA PRO A 198 9.51 -12.22 -8.30
C PRO A 198 8.01 -11.91 -8.19
N SER A 199 7.24 -11.97 -9.27
CA SER A 199 5.84 -11.54 -9.31
C SER A 199 4.97 -12.20 -8.23
N ARG A 200 5.20 -13.48 -7.90
CA ARG A 200 4.47 -14.16 -6.80
C ARG A 200 4.60 -13.44 -5.47
N VAL A 201 5.82 -13.06 -5.09
CA VAL A 201 6.09 -12.40 -3.80
C VAL A 201 5.82 -10.90 -3.87
N TYR A 202 5.85 -10.31 -5.06
CA TYR A 202 5.54 -8.91 -5.26
C TYR A 202 4.03 -8.62 -5.20
N TYR A 203 3.20 -9.51 -5.75
CA TYR A 203 1.73 -9.42 -5.69
C TYR A 203 1.11 -9.90 -4.37
N GLY A 204 1.80 -10.79 -3.64
CA GLY A 204 1.23 -11.49 -2.50
C GLY A 204 0.86 -10.55 -1.36
N THR A 205 -0.40 -10.59 -0.92
CA THR A 205 -0.82 -9.90 0.31
C THR A 205 -0.06 -10.47 1.51
N ASP A 206 0.14 -11.79 1.52
CA ASP A 206 0.91 -12.53 2.52
C ASP A 206 2.36 -12.05 2.63
N THR A 207 2.99 -11.74 1.49
CA THR A 207 4.39 -11.34 1.41
C THR A 207 4.60 -9.82 1.42
N ARG A 208 3.54 -9.00 1.35
CA ARG A 208 3.64 -7.53 1.29
C ARG A 208 2.89 -6.81 2.39
N ALA A 209 2.08 -7.52 3.19
CA ALA A 209 1.36 -6.96 4.33
C ALA A 209 2.27 -6.23 5.33
N PHE A 210 3.56 -6.60 5.42
CA PHE A 210 4.51 -5.92 6.29
C PHE A 210 4.55 -4.39 6.08
N ALA A 211 4.44 -3.90 4.85
CA ALA A 211 4.48 -2.46 4.57
C ALA A 211 3.27 -1.75 5.21
N LEU A 212 2.07 -2.30 5.01
CA LEU A 212 0.83 -1.82 5.63
C LEU A 212 0.90 -1.90 7.17
N LEU A 213 1.42 -3.01 7.69
CA LEU A 213 1.51 -3.24 9.14
C LEU A 213 2.55 -2.36 9.82
N ILE A 214 3.67 -2.03 9.17
CA ILE A 214 4.64 -1.06 9.70
C ILE A 214 4.01 0.32 9.78
N GLY A 215 3.31 0.76 8.72
CA GLY A 215 2.54 1.99 8.76
C GLY A 215 1.51 2.00 9.89
N ALA A 216 0.80 0.89 10.07
CA ALA A 216 -0.17 0.74 11.15
C ALA A 216 0.46 0.80 12.55
N ALA A 217 1.59 0.12 12.76
CA ALA A 217 2.35 0.17 14.00
C ALA A 217 2.82 1.60 14.31
N LEU A 218 3.33 2.31 13.29
CA LEU A 218 3.73 3.72 13.41
C LEU A 218 2.55 4.60 13.85
N ALA A 219 1.36 4.41 13.30
CA ALA A 219 0.17 5.16 13.70
C ALA A 219 -0.26 4.89 15.16
N LEU A 220 -0.08 3.67 15.66
CA LEU A 220 -0.39 3.31 17.05
C LEU A 220 0.59 3.95 18.04
N VAL A 221 1.88 4.02 17.68
CA VAL A 221 2.95 4.64 18.47
C VAL A 221 2.87 6.16 18.40
N TRP A 222 2.74 6.71 17.18
CA TRP A 222 2.79 8.13 16.90
C TRP A 222 1.55 8.63 16.11
N PRO A 223 0.38 8.72 16.78
CA PRO A 223 -0.84 9.23 16.16
C PRO A 223 -0.69 10.67 15.66
N SER A 224 -1.30 10.99 14.52
CA SER A 224 -1.17 12.30 13.86
C SER A 224 -1.62 13.46 14.74
N ARG A 225 -2.61 13.22 15.61
CA ARG A 225 -3.18 14.22 16.53
C ARG A 225 -2.26 14.57 17.71
N LYS A 226 -1.31 13.68 18.04
CA LYS A 226 -0.32 13.91 19.11
C LYS A 226 0.94 14.62 18.62
N LEU A 227 1.11 14.78 17.30
CA LEU A 227 2.15 15.63 16.73
C LEU A 227 1.80 17.09 17.06
N SER A 228 2.31 17.60 18.18
CA SER A 228 2.29 19.04 18.49
C SER A 228 3.23 19.78 17.54
N GLY A 229 2.88 21.00 17.12
CA GLY A 229 3.81 21.89 16.41
C GLY A 229 4.91 22.47 17.31
N LYS A 230 4.76 22.34 18.64
CA LYS A 230 5.72 22.82 19.65
C LYS A 230 6.64 21.68 20.08
N VAL A 231 7.58 21.32 19.21
CA VAL A 231 8.61 20.31 19.47
C VAL A 231 9.92 21.03 19.82
N SER A 232 10.71 20.50 20.76
CA SER A 232 12.00 21.10 21.08
C SER A 232 12.93 21.07 19.85
N PRO A 233 13.84 22.06 19.69
CA PRO A 233 14.73 22.10 18.52
C PRO A 233 15.54 20.81 18.31
N ARG A 234 15.97 20.15 19.40
CA ARG A 234 16.72 18.88 19.33
C ARG A 234 15.86 17.73 18.79
N VAL A 235 14.62 17.61 19.25
CA VAL A 235 13.71 16.56 18.76
C VAL A 235 13.30 16.83 17.32
N ARG A 236 13.07 18.10 16.95
CA ARG A 236 12.82 18.49 15.57
C ARG A 236 14.00 18.11 14.66
N LEU A 237 15.23 18.45 15.05
CA LEU A 237 16.43 18.07 14.31
C LEU A 237 16.54 16.55 14.13
N GLY A 238 16.26 15.77 15.17
CA GLY A 238 16.24 14.32 15.09
C GLY A 238 15.22 13.77 14.08
N ILE A 239 14.00 14.33 14.08
CA ILE A 239 12.95 13.95 13.11
C ILE A 239 13.33 14.37 11.69
N ASP A 240 13.85 15.58 11.51
CA ASP A 240 14.25 16.10 10.20
C ASP A 240 15.42 15.28 9.62
N LEU A 241 16.40 14.89 10.45
CA LEU A 241 17.49 14.00 10.06
C LEU A 241 16.98 12.59 9.72
N ALA A 242 16.15 12.00 10.56
CA ALA A 242 15.58 10.67 10.31
C ALA A 242 14.76 10.66 9.01
N GLY A 243 13.93 11.67 8.79
CA GLY A 243 13.14 11.84 7.56
C GLY A 243 14.01 12.04 6.33
N SER A 244 15.08 12.85 6.43
CA SER A 244 16.02 13.08 5.34
C SER A 244 16.80 11.81 4.98
N ILE A 245 17.26 11.05 5.98
CA ILE A 245 17.93 9.76 5.78
C ILE A 245 16.97 8.74 5.17
N GLY A 246 15.73 8.67 5.64
CA GLY A 246 14.70 7.78 5.07
C GLY A 246 14.40 8.12 3.62
N LEU A 247 14.19 9.41 3.31
CA LEU A 247 13.95 9.86 1.95
C LEU A 247 15.14 9.57 1.03
N LEU A 248 16.37 9.84 1.49
CA LEU A 248 17.57 9.54 0.73
C LEU A 248 17.72 8.03 0.49
N THR A 249 17.44 7.20 1.50
CA THR A 249 17.44 5.74 1.37
C THR A 249 16.45 5.29 0.30
N VAL A 250 15.21 5.80 0.31
CA VAL A 250 14.20 5.48 -0.71
C VAL A 250 14.67 5.87 -2.11
N LEU A 251 15.21 7.09 -2.26
CA LEU A 251 15.71 7.58 -3.55
C LEU A 251 16.92 6.76 -4.05
N LEU A 252 17.85 6.41 -3.17
CA LEU A 252 19.00 5.56 -3.49
C LEU A 252 18.55 4.16 -3.89
N MET A 253 17.58 3.57 -3.19
CA MET A 253 17.02 2.27 -3.58
C MET A 253 16.34 2.35 -4.94
N ILE A 254 15.52 3.37 -5.21
CA ILE A 254 14.89 3.57 -6.52
C ILE A 254 15.93 3.69 -7.65
N TRP A 255 17.07 4.33 -7.39
CA TRP A 255 18.11 4.54 -8.38
C TRP A 255 18.99 3.31 -8.58
N GLN A 256 19.36 2.61 -7.51
CA GLN A 256 20.39 1.58 -7.53
C GLN A 256 19.85 0.15 -7.62
N THR A 257 18.57 -0.08 -7.33
CA THR A 257 18.00 -1.44 -7.40
C THR A 257 17.09 -1.63 -8.62
N ASN A 258 16.82 -2.89 -8.94
CA ASN A 258 15.91 -3.31 -9.99
C ASN A 258 15.08 -4.52 -9.53
N GLN A 259 14.10 -4.91 -10.34
CA GLN A 259 13.16 -5.98 -9.99
C GLN A 259 13.78 -7.35 -9.74
N TYR A 260 15.00 -7.65 -10.22
CA TYR A 260 15.65 -8.96 -10.05
C TYR A 260 16.64 -9.00 -8.89
N ASP A 261 16.80 -7.89 -8.15
CA ASP A 261 17.73 -7.83 -7.04
C ASP A 261 17.22 -8.66 -5.86
N THR A 262 17.91 -9.75 -5.58
CA THR A 262 17.59 -10.67 -4.47
C THR A 262 17.56 -9.95 -3.11
N PHE A 263 18.34 -8.89 -2.94
CA PHE A 263 18.31 -8.04 -1.75
C PHE A 263 16.91 -7.53 -1.44
N LEU A 264 16.13 -7.10 -2.45
CA LEU A 264 14.81 -6.51 -2.25
C LEU A 264 13.85 -7.48 -1.57
N TYR A 265 13.87 -8.74 -1.98
CA TYR A 265 12.93 -9.77 -1.52
C TYR A 265 13.40 -10.51 -0.26
N ARG A 266 14.68 -10.37 0.12
CA ARG A 266 15.25 -10.93 1.36
C ARG A 266 15.36 -9.93 2.51
N GLY A 267 14.80 -8.74 2.36
CA GLY A 267 14.77 -7.74 3.43
C GLY A 267 14.85 -6.30 2.96
N GLY A 268 15.27 -6.03 1.73
CA GLY A 268 15.36 -4.66 1.21
C GLY A 268 14.02 -3.94 1.18
N LEU A 269 12.93 -4.61 0.80
CA LEU A 269 11.59 -4.02 0.84
C LEU A 269 11.09 -3.78 2.27
N LEU A 270 11.48 -4.66 3.21
CA LEU A 270 11.22 -4.48 4.63
C LEU A 270 11.95 -3.24 5.16
N LEU A 271 13.24 -3.11 4.84
CA LEU A 271 14.08 -1.95 5.17
C LEU A 271 13.49 -0.65 4.61
N LEU A 272 13.04 -0.67 3.36
CA LEU A 272 12.40 0.50 2.73
C LEU A 272 11.12 0.91 3.44
N SER A 273 10.44 -0.02 4.10
CA SER A 273 9.16 0.23 4.76
C SER A 273 9.30 0.66 6.23
N ALA A 274 10.44 0.37 6.87
CA ALA A 274 10.73 0.61 8.28
C ALA A 274 11.34 2.00 8.53
#